data_AF-A0AA38XKA1-F1
#
_entry.id   AF-A0AA38XKA1-F1
#
_cell.length_a   1.000
_cell.length_b   1.000
_cell.length_c   1.000
_cell.angle_alpha   90.00
_cell.angle_beta   90.00
_cell.angle_gamma   90.00
#
_symmetry.space_group_name_H-M   'P 1'
#
loop_
_entity.id
_entity.type
_entity.pdbx_description
1 polymer ?
#
loop_
_entity_poly.entity_id
_entity_poly.type
_entity_poly.pdbx_seq_one_letter_code
_entity_poly.pdbx_strand_id
1 'polypeptide(L)'
;MANTTERICATPRVPVTSLSPKMPVFALLIISKAGSLVYHRTFPTSTPGTATGTQIQQTTGTLGLPGTSTLTTNDYLVLAGTFHGVHAITRSLTPKVAVTSSSTQAGSAGRSWTYPDPSVSPSGIESLESSFFRLTVFQTLSGTKFLLFTDPSMPNTDVLMKGVYERYADYVCKNPFWQMEMPIRIESWERSIGQWLTRR
;
A
#
# COMPACT_ATOMS: atom_id res chain seq x y z
N MET A 1 -54.44 -44.89 23.24
CA MET A 1 -54.37 -43.42 23.07
C MET A 1 -52.90 -43.04 23.05
N ALA A 2 -52.37 -42.81 21.85
CA ALA A 2 -50.99 -42.38 21.65
C ALA A 2 -50.83 -40.95 22.18
N ASN A 3 -49.75 -40.67 22.90
CA ASN A 3 -49.33 -39.29 23.12
C ASN A 3 -47.98 -39.04 22.48
N THR A 4 -47.93 -37.90 21.82
CA THR A 4 -47.10 -37.56 20.68
C THR A 4 -45.78 -36.95 21.13
N THR A 5 -44.73 -37.38 20.44
CA THR A 5 -43.41 -36.77 20.26
C THR A 5 -43.38 -35.24 20.29
N GLU A 6 -42.58 -34.65 21.18
CA GLU A 6 -41.95 -33.35 20.95
C GLU A 6 -40.43 -33.52 20.95
N ARG A 7 -39.86 -33.72 19.75
CA ARG A 7 -38.44 -33.53 19.49
C ARG A 7 -38.21 -32.02 19.41
N ILE A 8 -37.61 -31.45 20.44
CA ILE A 8 -37.13 -30.07 20.43
C ILE A 8 -35.98 -30.01 19.41
N CYS A 9 -36.26 -29.38 18.27
CA CYS A 9 -35.28 -29.03 17.24
C CYS A 9 -34.33 -27.98 17.83
N ALA A 10 -33.17 -28.43 18.34
CA ALA A 10 -32.07 -27.53 18.66
C ALA A 10 -31.50 -26.99 17.34
N THR A 11 -31.83 -25.75 17.01
CA THR A 11 -31.15 -25.00 15.95
C THR A 11 -29.65 -24.95 16.29
N PRO A 12 -28.75 -25.31 15.36
CA PRO A 12 -27.33 -25.13 15.60
C PRO A 12 -27.04 -23.64 15.72
N ARG A 13 -26.62 -23.20 16.91
CA ARG A 13 -26.01 -21.88 17.09
C ARG A 13 -24.79 -21.85 16.18
N VAL A 14 -24.89 -21.08 15.09
CA VAL A 14 -23.74 -20.70 14.28
C VAL A 14 -22.72 -20.07 15.25
N PRO A 15 -21.47 -20.55 15.32
CA PRO A 15 -20.47 -19.91 16.15
C PRO A 15 -20.34 -18.47 15.65
N VAL A 16 -20.64 -17.50 16.51
CA VAL A 16 -20.18 -16.13 16.29
C VAL A 16 -18.68 -16.19 16.49
N THR A 17 -17.94 -16.53 15.43
CA THR A 17 -16.51 -16.26 15.35
C THR A 17 -16.39 -14.76 15.57
N SER A 18 -15.88 -14.38 16.74
CA SER A 18 -15.51 -13.00 17.04
C SER A 18 -14.44 -12.60 16.02
N LEU A 19 -14.87 -12.01 14.91
CA LEU A 19 -14.01 -11.30 13.98
C LEU A 19 -13.53 -10.04 14.71
N SER A 20 -12.55 -10.20 15.60
CA SER A 20 -11.68 -9.07 15.91
C SER A 20 -11.09 -8.65 14.56
N PRO A 21 -11.28 -7.41 14.09
CA PRO A 21 -10.71 -6.99 12.83
C PRO A 21 -9.21 -6.87 13.09
N LYS A 22 -8.48 -7.97 12.89
CA LYS A 22 -7.03 -7.92 12.70
C LYS A 22 -6.87 -7.22 11.36
N MET A 23 -6.84 -5.89 11.36
CA MET A 23 -6.75 -5.05 10.18
C MET A 23 -5.39 -5.31 9.54
N PRO A 24 -5.31 -6.18 8.53
CA PRO A 24 -4.04 -6.68 8.06
C PRO A 24 -3.38 -5.63 7.17
N VAL A 25 -2.13 -5.31 7.49
CA VAL A 25 -1.18 -4.82 6.49
C VAL A 25 -0.72 -6.03 5.71
N PHE A 26 -0.84 -5.99 4.38
CA PHE A 26 -0.46 -7.09 3.49
C PHE A 26 1.01 -6.99 3.08
N ALA A 27 1.45 -5.80 2.68
CA ALA A 27 2.81 -5.58 2.21
C ALA A 27 3.23 -4.13 2.32
N LEU A 28 4.54 -3.94 2.42
CA LEU A 28 5.21 -2.65 2.29
C LEU A 28 6.26 -2.75 1.18
N LEU A 29 6.17 -1.85 0.20
CA LEU A 29 7.16 -1.68 -0.87
C LEU A 29 7.76 -0.28 -0.78
N ILE A 30 9.07 -0.17 -1.04
CA ILE A 30 9.75 1.11 -1.20
C ILE A 30 10.39 1.12 -2.57
N ILE A 31 10.02 2.13 -3.35
CA ILE A 31 10.51 2.36 -4.71
C ILE A 31 11.35 3.64 -4.67
N SER A 32 12.54 3.56 -5.25
CA SER A 32 13.47 4.67 -5.30
C SER A 32 13.02 5.78 -6.24
N LYS A 33 13.80 6.87 -6.29
CA LYS A 33 13.53 7.96 -7.24
C LYS A 33 13.69 7.48 -8.67
N ALA A 34 14.63 6.58 -8.96
CA ALA A 34 14.83 6.02 -10.30
C ALA A 34 13.78 4.96 -10.71
N GLY A 35 12.87 4.58 -9.81
CA GLY A 35 11.86 3.56 -10.09
C GLY A 35 12.28 2.13 -9.77
N SER A 36 13.45 1.95 -9.14
CA SER A 36 13.93 0.64 -8.69
C SER A 36 13.28 0.25 -7.36
N LEU A 37 12.96 -1.03 -7.20
CA LEU A 37 12.55 -1.56 -5.91
C LEU A 37 13.77 -1.63 -4.98
N VAL A 38 13.73 -0.91 -3.86
CA VAL A 38 14.80 -0.94 -2.84
C VAL A 38 14.40 -1.75 -1.61
N TYR A 39 13.09 -1.98 -1.42
CA TYR A 39 12.60 -2.78 -0.31
C TYR A 39 11.25 -3.40 -0.63
N HIS A 40 11.06 -4.66 -0.24
CA HIS A 40 9.75 -5.29 -0.15
C HIS A 40 9.64 -6.06 1.16
N ARG A 41 8.45 -6.11 1.73
CA ARG A 41 8.12 -7.05 2.79
C ARG A 41 6.66 -7.39 2.73
N THR A 42 6.36 -8.68 2.77
CA THR A 42 5.01 -9.20 2.89
C THR A 42 4.75 -9.66 4.31
N PHE A 43 3.54 -9.42 4.77
CA PHE A 43 3.07 -9.81 6.09
C PHE A 43 1.99 -10.87 5.90
N PRO A 44 2.14 -12.05 6.53
CA PRO A 44 1.17 -13.11 6.37
C PRO A 44 -0.17 -12.69 6.97
N THR A 45 -1.18 -12.68 6.12
CA THR A 45 -2.58 -12.64 6.56
C THR A 45 -2.91 -14.04 7.06
N SER A 46 -3.03 -14.18 8.37
CA SER A 46 -3.52 -15.43 8.96
C SER A 46 -4.99 -15.60 8.59
N THR A 47 -5.29 -16.17 7.43
CA THR A 47 -6.60 -16.79 7.18
C THR A 47 -6.61 -18.07 8.03
N PRO A 48 -7.47 -18.19 9.05
CA PRO A 48 -7.54 -19.41 9.84
C PRO A 48 -8.08 -20.53 8.94
N GLY A 49 -7.21 -21.42 8.43
CA GLY A 49 -7.69 -22.59 7.68
C GLY A 49 -6.74 -23.31 6.72
N THR A 50 -5.60 -22.74 6.32
CA THR A 50 -4.82 -23.32 5.19
C THR A 50 -3.32 -23.42 5.44
N ALA A 51 -2.91 -23.93 6.61
CA ALA A 51 -1.53 -24.32 6.87
C ALA A 51 -1.37 -25.84 6.72
N THR A 52 -1.29 -26.32 5.48
CA THR A 52 -0.80 -27.68 5.18
C THR A 52 0.34 -27.54 4.18
N GLY A 53 1.59 -27.76 4.64
CA GLY A 53 2.74 -27.84 3.75
C GLY A 53 4.04 -27.36 4.37
N THR A 54 4.74 -28.25 5.05
CA THR A 54 6.19 -28.21 5.25
C THR A 54 6.90 -28.10 3.91
N GLN A 55 7.56 -26.96 3.60
CA GLN A 55 8.78 -26.90 2.78
C GLN A 55 9.59 -25.61 3.05
N ILE A 56 10.87 -25.81 3.26
CA ILE A 56 11.91 -24.80 3.45
C ILE A 56 12.40 -24.37 2.06
N GLN A 57 11.82 -23.31 1.51
CA GLN A 57 12.37 -22.55 0.38
C GLN A 57 11.88 -21.12 0.58
N GLN A 58 12.78 -20.15 0.43
CA GLN A 58 12.56 -18.72 0.66
C GLN A 58 11.43 -18.17 -0.23
N THR A 59 10.19 -18.38 0.21
CA THR A 59 8.95 -18.03 -0.49
C THR A 59 8.55 -16.65 -0.01
N THR A 60 8.89 -15.65 -0.81
CA THR A 60 8.40 -14.28 -0.66
C THR A 60 6.87 -14.34 -0.66
N GLY A 61 6.24 -14.01 0.48
CA GLY A 61 4.83 -14.31 0.74
C GLY A 61 3.86 -13.80 -0.34
N THR A 62 2.71 -14.46 -0.46
CA THR A 62 1.57 -13.94 -1.22
C THR A 62 1.17 -12.57 -0.65
N LEU A 63 0.55 -11.70 -1.44
CA LEU A 63 -0.06 -10.47 -0.94
C LEU A 63 -1.25 -10.74 0.02
N GLY A 64 -1.44 -11.97 0.51
CA GLY A 64 -2.58 -12.37 1.34
C GLY A 64 -3.93 -12.34 0.60
N LEU A 65 -3.91 -12.08 -0.70
CA LEU A 65 -5.10 -11.94 -1.53
C LEU A 65 -5.64 -13.32 -1.95
N PRO A 66 -6.96 -13.55 -1.89
CA PRO A 66 -7.56 -14.81 -2.31
C PRO A 66 -7.29 -15.06 -3.80
N GLY A 67 -6.72 -16.22 -4.12
CA GLY A 67 -6.48 -16.67 -5.50
C GLY A 67 -5.20 -16.16 -6.17
N THR A 68 -4.33 -15.42 -5.47
CA THR A 68 -3.05 -14.98 -6.04
C THR A 68 -1.93 -16.00 -5.79
N SER A 69 -1.15 -16.30 -6.83
CA SER A 69 0.12 -17.02 -6.70
C SER A 69 1.12 -16.25 -5.84
N THR A 70 2.08 -16.96 -5.24
CA THR A 70 3.24 -16.33 -4.58
C THR A 70 4.02 -15.51 -5.60
N LEU A 71 4.18 -14.21 -5.35
CA LEU A 71 4.97 -13.34 -6.21
C LEU A 71 6.45 -13.55 -5.95
N THR A 72 7.22 -13.72 -7.02
CA THR A 72 8.68 -13.80 -6.94
C THR A 72 9.29 -12.41 -6.74
N THR A 73 10.55 -12.36 -6.34
CA THR A 73 11.28 -11.08 -6.26
C THR A 73 11.30 -10.35 -7.61
N ASN A 74 11.42 -11.08 -8.72
CA ASN A 74 11.39 -10.50 -10.06
C ASN A 74 10.04 -9.84 -10.37
N ASP A 75 8.94 -10.45 -9.94
CA ASP A 75 7.61 -9.86 -10.12
C ASP A 75 7.50 -8.53 -9.36
N TYR A 76 8.04 -8.45 -8.14
CA TYR A 76 8.10 -7.20 -7.40
C TYR A 76 8.98 -6.13 -8.07
N LEU A 77 10.08 -6.53 -8.72
CA LEU A 77 10.91 -5.61 -9.52
C LEU A 77 10.11 -5.02 -10.68
N VAL A 78 9.38 -5.86 -11.41
CA VAL A 78 8.51 -5.43 -12.50
C VAL A 78 7.40 -4.52 -11.98
N LEU A 79 6.72 -4.90 -10.90
CA LEU A 79 5.67 -4.11 -10.26
C LEU A 79 6.16 -2.73 -9.86
N ALA A 80 7.36 -2.63 -9.27
CA ALA A 80 7.95 -1.34 -8.90
C ALA A 80 8.19 -0.44 -10.11
N GLY A 81 8.78 -0.99 -11.19
CA GLY A 81 9.02 -0.25 -12.42
C GLY A 81 7.72 0.20 -13.09
N THR A 82 6.73 -0.68 -13.18
CA THR A 82 5.40 -0.35 -13.72
C THR A 82 4.73 0.74 -12.89
N PHE A 83 4.71 0.59 -11.56
CA PHE A 83 4.11 1.57 -10.68
C PHE A 83 4.79 2.94 -10.79
N HIS A 84 6.12 2.96 -10.90
CA HIS A 84 6.87 4.20 -11.11
C HIS A 84 6.38 4.96 -12.35
N GLY A 85 6.17 4.26 -13.47
CA GLY A 85 5.59 4.83 -14.69
C GLY A 85 4.15 5.31 -14.49
N VAL A 86 3.30 4.49 -13.87
CA VAL A 86 1.90 4.85 -13.56
C VAL A 86 1.83 6.11 -12.70
N HIS A 87 2.72 6.26 -11.71
CA HIS A 87 2.79 7.43 -10.85
C HIS A 87 3.13 8.72 -11.64
N ALA A 88 3.99 8.62 -12.64
CA ALA A 88 4.34 9.74 -13.52
C ALA A 88 3.22 10.08 -14.51
N ILE A 89 2.56 9.06 -15.06
CA ILE A 89 1.41 9.23 -15.98
C ILE A 89 0.25 9.91 -15.27
N THR A 90 -0.11 9.42 -14.08
CA THR A 90 -1.23 9.97 -13.29
C THR A 90 -1.01 11.45 -12.93
N ARG A 91 0.23 11.84 -12.63
CA ARG A 91 0.62 13.25 -12.46
C ARG A 91 0.43 14.10 -13.73
N SER A 92 0.65 13.51 -14.90
CA SER A 92 0.52 14.21 -16.18
C SER A 92 -0.94 14.33 -16.64
N LEU A 93 -1.79 13.39 -16.19
CA LEU A 93 -3.23 13.37 -16.45
C LEU A 93 -4.04 14.28 -15.53
N THR A 94 -3.42 14.90 -14.51
CA THR A 94 -4.12 15.84 -13.62
C THR A 94 -4.83 16.91 -14.45
N PRO A 95 -6.16 17.08 -14.28
CA PRO A 95 -6.96 17.94 -15.14
C PRO A 95 -6.47 19.39 -15.06
N LYS A 96 -6.47 20.07 -16.20
CA LYS A 96 -6.15 21.49 -16.31
C LYS A 96 -7.42 22.26 -16.58
N VAL A 97 -7.68 23.27 -15.75
CA VAL A 97 -8.82 24.17 -15.89
C VAL A 97 -8.39 25.36 -16.75
N ALA A 98 -9.22 25.75 -17.71
CA ALA A 98 -8.99 26.96 -18.49
C ALA A 98 -9.30 28.18 -17.62
N VAL A 99 -8.37 29.11 -17.52
CA VAL A 99 -8.57 30.40 -16.86
C VAL A 99 -8.74 31.46 -17.94
N THR A 100 -9.90 32.10 -17.95
CA THR A 100 -10.17 33.24 -18.81
C THR A 100 -9.65 34.49 -18.12
N SER A 101 -8.49 34.99 -18.55
CA SER A 101 -7.99 36.29 -18.10
C SER A 101 -8.90 37.39 -18.64
N SER A 102 -9.68 38.06 -17.78
CA SER A 102 -10.46 39.23 -18.16
C SER A 102 -9.54 40.46 -18.24
N SER A 103 -8.64 40.51 -19.21
CA SER A 103 -7.87 41.72 -19.52
C SER A 103 -8.60 42.51 -20.62
N THR A 104 -9.00 43.74 -20.29
CA THR A 104 -9.65 44.73 -21.17
C THR A 104 -8.74 45.32 -22.24
N GLN A 105 -7.77 44.58 -22.78
CA GLN A 105 -6.90 45.05 -23.86
C GLN A 105 -6.90 44.07 -25.04
N ALA A 106 -7.33 44.60 -26.18
CA ALA A 106 -7.38 43.92 -27.46
C ALA A 106 -5.96 43.56 -27.92
N GLY A 107 -5.57 42.30 -27.71
CA GLY A 107 -4.30 41.77 -28.18
C GLY A 107 -4.05 40.36 -27.66
N SER A 108 -4.52 39.36 -28.40
CA SER A 108 -4.33 37.91 -28.16
C SER A 108 -4.92 37.36 -26.85
N ALA A 109 -6.19 36.93 -26.92
CA ALA A 109 -6.82 36.12 -25.87
C ALA A 109 -6.22 34.70 -25.85
N GLY A 110 -5.01 34.55 -25.31
CA GLY A 110 -4.42 33.24 -25.06
C GLY A 110 -5.17 32.52 -23.94
N ARG A 111 -5.72 31.33 -24.19
CA ARG A 111 -6.24 30.45 -23.13
C ARG A 111 -5.07 30.10 -22.20
N SER A 112 -5.11 30.60 -20.97
CA SER A 112 -4.20 30.15 -19.90
C SER A 112 -4.79 28.91 -19.24
N TRP A 113 -3.97 27.89 -18.99
CA TRP A 113 -4.39 26.65 -18.33
C TRP A 113 -3.71 26.56 -16.97
N THR A 114 -4.48 26.36 -15.91
CA THR A 114 -3.96 26.16 -14.55
C THR A 114 -4.51 24.88 -13.94
N TYR A 115 -3.84 24.35 -12.92
CA TYR A 115 -4.40 23.27 -12.11
C TYR A 115 -5.58 23.78 -11.26
N PRO A 116 -6.47 22.89 -10.77
CA PRO A 116 -7.57 23.26 -9.88
C PRO A 116 -7.09 24.03 -8.64
N ASP A 117 -5.93 23.62 -8.12
CA ASP A 117 -5.17 24.37 -7.13
C ASP A 117 -3.79 24.71 -7.72
N PRO A 118 -3.54 25.98 -8.10
CA PRO A 118 -2.26 26.40 -8.64
C PRO A 118 -1.15 26.50 -7.57
N SER A 119 -1.49 26.46 -6.29
CA SER A 119 -0.50 26.51 -5.19
C SER A 119 0.16 25.16 -4.93
N VAL A 120 -0.45 24.07 -5.39
CA VAL A 120 0.01 22.70 -5.16
C VAL A 120 0.55 22.12 -6.46
N SER A 121 1.78 21.60 -6.42
CA SER A 121 2.33 20.86 -7.55
C SER A 121 1.51 19.58 -7.80
N PRO A 122 1.22 19.22 -9.05
CA PRO A 122 0.47 18.01 -9.36
C PRO A 122 1.18 16.79 -8.75
N SER A 123 0.44 16.00 -7.97
CA SER A 123 0.90 14.73 -7.40
C SER A 123 0.54 13.56 -8.32
N GLY A 124 1.21 12.43 -8.13
CA GLY A 124 0.85 11.18 -8.80
C GLY A 124 -0.25 10.45 -8.04
N ILE A 125 -0.48 9.18 -8.37
CA ILE A 125 -1.43 8.34 -7.63
C ILE A 125 -1.06 8.24 -6.14
N GLU A 126 -2.00 8.59 -5.26
CA GLU A 126 -1.83 8.59 -3.79
C GLU A 126 -2.61 7.46 -3.10
N SER A 127 -3.73 7.05 -3.69
CA SER A 127 -4.54 5.94 -3.18
C SER A 127 -5.15 5.18 -4.35
N LEU A 128 -5.11 3.85 -4.28
CA LEU A 128 -5.81 2.93 -5.18
C LEU A 128 -6.56 1.93 -4.33
N GLU A 129 -7.88 1.87 -4.50
CA GLU A 129 -8.75 0.96 -3.77
C GLU A 129 -9.29 -0.12 -4.70
N SER A 130 -9.36 -1.34 -4.18
CA SER A 130 -10.01 -2.48 -4.81
C SER A 130 -10.90 -3.18 -3.78
N SER A 131 -11.68 -4.17 -4.23
CA SER A 131 -12.49 -5.00 -3.32
C SER A 131 -11.68 -5.82 -2.33
N PHE A 132 -10.37 -6.01 -2.55
CA PHE A 132 -9.53 -6.90 -1.76
C PHE A 132 -8.42 -6.19 -0.99
N PHE A 133 -7.94 -5.07 -1.50
CA PHE A 133 -6.90 -4.27 -0.85
C PHE A 133 -7.04 -2.80 -1.19
N ARG A 134 -6.47 -1.98 -0.31
CA ARG A 134 -6.17 -0.58 -0.55
C ARG A 134 -4.66 -0.40 -0.60
N LEU A 135 -4.19 0.24 -1.65
CA LEU A 135 -2.82 0.68 -1.84
C LEU A 135 -2.75 2.17 -1.49
N THR A 136 -2.05 2.51 -0.43
CA THR A 136 -1.73 3.90 -0.07
C THR A 136 -0.31 4.21 -0.51
N VAL A 137 -0.10 5.38 -1.12
CA VAL A 137 1.17 5.78 -1.74
C VAL A 137 1.61 7.10 -1.15
N PHE A 138 2.82 7.14 -0.63
CA PHE A 138 3.44 8.37 -0.15
C PHE A 138 4.75 8.63 -0.89
N GLN A 139 4.82 9.73 -1.61
CA GLN A 139 6.04 10.19 -2.26
C GLN A 139 6.69 11.28 -1.41
N THR A 140 7.96 11.07 -1.07
CA THR A 140 8.80 12.07 -0.40
C THR A 140 9.29 13.16 -1.37
N LEU A 141 9.72 14.31 -0.84
CA LEU A 141 10.33 15.39 -1.63
C LEU A 141 11.61 14.94 -2.37
N SER A 142 12.35 13.97 -1.82
CA SER A 142 13.51 13.36 -2.48
C SER A 142 13.16 12.42 -3.64
N GLY A 143 11.88 12.03 -3.77
CA GLY A 143 11.36 11.21 -4.87
C GLY A 143 11.14 9.73 -4.55
N THR A 144 11.54 9.27 -3.35
CA THR A 144 11.28 7.90 -2.85
C THR A 144 9.78 7.73 -2.59
N LYS A 145 9.22 6.61 -3.03
CA LYS A 145 7.80 6.26 -2.94
C LYS A 145 7.62 5.08 -1.99
N PHE A 146 6.72 5.23 -1.04
CA PHE A 146 6.33 4.22 -0.08
C PHE A 146 4.93 3.73 -0.45
N LEU A 147 4.81 2.43 -0.68
CA LEU A 147 3.58 1.78 -1.11
C LEU A 147 3.16 0.83 0.02
N LEU A 148 2.01 1.11 0.61
CA LEU A 148 1.44 0.32 1.70
C LEU A 148 0.18 -0.38 1.20
N PHE A 149 0.20 -1.72 1.22
CA PHE A 149 -0.96 -2.54 0.94
C PHE A 149 -1.64 -2.91 2.24
N THR A 150 -2.92 -2.57 2.37
CA THR A 150 -3.75 -2.86 3.54
C THR A 150 -5.09 -3.40 3.10
N ASP A 151 -5.87 -3.90 4.06
CA ASP A 151 -7.29 -4.15 3.83
C ASP A 151 -8.03 -2.84 3.48
N PRO A 152 -9.07 -2.88 2.60
CA PRO A 152 -9.84 -1.70 2.22
C PRO A 152 -10.51 -0.99 3.40
N SER A 153 -10.92 -1.74 4.42
CA SER A 153 -11.60 -1.20 5.60
C SER A 153 -10.66 -0.55 6.62
N MET A 154 -9.34 -0.64 6.41
CA MET A 154 -8.34 -0.14 7.37
C MET A 154 -8.36 1.40 7.42
N PRO A 155 -8.69 2.01 8.58
CA PRO A 155 -8.59 3.46 8.75
C PRO A 155 -7.17 3.90 9.09
N ASN A 156 -6.90 5.21 9.00
CA ASN A 156 -5.66 5.84 9.46
C ASN A 156 -4.37 5.31 8.79
N THR A 157 -4.43 4.94 7.51
CA THR A 157 -3.26 4.49 6.75
C THR A 157 -2.16 5.57 6.66
N ASP A 158 -2.53 6.85 6.69
CA ASP A 158 -1.59 7.98 6.70
C ASP A 158 -0.68 8.00 7.93
N VAL A 159 -1.23 7.65 9.11
CA VAL A 159 -0.44 7.58 10.36
C VAL A 159 0.55 6.43 10.29
N LEU A 160 0.14 5.29 9.72
CA LEU A 160 1.05 4.17 9.49
C LEU A 160 2.17 4.60 8.55
N MET A 161 1.83 5.25 7.44
CA MET A 161 2.76 5.70 6.43
C MET A 161 3.77 6.72 6.97
N LYS A 162 3.30 7.70 7.77
CA LYS A 162 4.18 8.63 8.49
C LYS A 162 5.14 7.88 9.40
N GLY A 163 4.64 6.90 10.16
CA GLY A 163 5.47 6.05 11.00
C GLY A 163 6.53 5.29 10.20
N VAL A 164 6.16 4.68 9.06
CA VAL A 164 7.12 4.03 8.15
C VAL A 164 8.22 5.00 7.73
N TYR A 165 7.86 6.22 7.32
CA TYR A 165 8.80 7.24 6.87
C TYR A 165 9.76 7.69 7.99
N GLU A 166 9.26 7.91 9.21
CA GLU A 166 10.11 8.27 10.36
C GLU A 166 11.18 7.20 10.61
N ARG A 167 10.81 5.91 10.60
CA ARG A 167 11.76 4.81 10.80
C ARG A 167 12.75 4.71 9.64
N TYR A 168 12.32 5.03 8.43
CA TYR A 168 13.19 5.03 7.25
C TYR A 168 14.26 6.11 7.40
N ALA A 169 13.87 7.31 7.82
CA ALA A 169 14.81 8.39 8.10
C ALA A 169 15.81 8.01 9.22
N ASP A 170 15.34 7.35 10.28
CA ASP A 170 16.19 7.02 11.43
C ASP A 170 17.16 5.86 11.19
N TYR A 171 16.73 4.78 10.54
CA TYR A 171 17.55 3.58 10.38
C TYR A 171 18.25 3.48 9.03
N VAL A 172 17.67 4.06 7.98
CA VAL A 172 18.21 3.95 6.62
C VAL A 172 19.01 5.20 6.28
N CYS A 173 18.41 6.40 6.37
CA CYS A 173 19.09 7.63 5.96
C CYS A 173 20.26 8.03 6.86
N LYS A 174 20.25 7.63 8.14
CA LYS A 174 21.38 7.89 9.06
C LYS A 174 22.50 6.85 8.97
N ASN A 175 22.32 5.76 8.22
CA ASN A 175 23.35 4.74 8.11
C ASN A 175 24.43 5.17 7.09
N PRO A 176 25.69 5.43 7.51
CA PRO A 176 26.73 5.92 6.62
C PRO A 176 27.18 4.91 5.56
N PHE A 177 26.83 3.62 5.74
CA PHE A 177 27.18 2.55 4.80
C PHE A 177 26.08 2.26 3.79
N TRP A 178 24.92 2.88 3.93
CA TRP A 178 23.83 2.71 2.97
C TRP A 178 23.96 3.71 1.82
N GLN A 179 23.84 3.20 0.60
CA GLN A 179 23.86 4.01 -0.61
C GLN A 179 22.43 4.16 -1.15
N MET A 180 22.11 5.36 -1.64
CA MET A 180 20.82 5.61 -2.29
C MET A 180 20.66 4.70 -3.50
N GLU A 181 19.42 4.26 -3.78
CA GLU A 181 19.07 3.33 -4.87
C GLU A 181 19.49 1.86 -4.64
N MET A 182 20.19 1.54 -3.55
CA MET A 182 20.56 0.15 -3.23
C MET A 182 19.53 -0.53 -2.32
N PRO A 183 19.38 -1.87 -2.42
CA PRO A 183 18.47 -2.62 -1.57
C PRO A 183 18.73 -2.39 -0.07
N ILE A 184 17.67 -2.17 0.70
CA ILE A 184 17.76 -1.97 2.16
C ILE A 184 17.92 -3.34 2.82
N ARG A 185 19.12 -3.58 3.38
CA ARG A 185 19.47 -4.83 4.09
C ARG A 185 19.96 -4.54 5.50
N ILE A 186 19.23 -3.67 6.21
CA ILE A 186 19.60 -3.19 7.54
C ILE A 186 18.72 -3.88 8.57
N GLU A 187 19.30 -4.65 9.48
CA GLU A 187 18.53 -5.44 10.46
C GLU A 187 17.73 -4.59 11.46
N SER A 188 18.28 -3.44 11.87
CA SER A 188 17.58 -2.51 12.77
C SER A 188 16.31 -1.95 12.13
N TRP A 189 16.36 -1.65 10.83
CA TRP A 189 15.21 -1.29 10.02
C TRP A 189 14.18 -2.43 9.99
N GLU A 190 14.61 -3.66 9.64
CA GLU A 190 13.72 -4.83 9.58
C GLU A 190 12.96 -5.08 10.88
N ARG A 191 13.67 -4.96 12.00
CA ARG A 191 13.08 -5.17 13.32
C ARG A 191 12.09 -4.06 13.64
N SER A 192 12.47 -2.81 13.41
CA SER A 192 11.62 -1.66 13.73
C SER A 192 10.35 -1.61 12.88
N ILE A 193 10.44 -1.90 11.57
CA ILE A 193 9.29 -1.85 10.67
C ILE A 193 8.32 -3.00 10.94
N GLY A 194 8.84 -4.20 11.22
CA GLY A 194 8.04 -5.35 11.61
C GLY A 194 7.27 -5.08 12.90
N GLN A 195 7.92 -4.49 13.92
CA GLN A 195 7.24 -4.09 15.15
C GLN A 195 6.16 -3.03 14.92
N TRP A 196 6.43 -2.03 14.08
CA TRP A 196 5.48 -0.96 13.78
C TRP A 196 4.21 -1.47 13.07
N LEU A 197 4.37 -2.32 12.07
CA LEU A 197 3.27 -2.79 11.22
C LEU A 197 2.51 -3.99 11.80
N THR A 198 3.07 -4.71 12.78
CA THR A 198 2.44 -5.91 13.38
C THR A 198 1.84 -5.68 14.78
N ARG A 199 2.28 -4.67 15.54
CA ARG A 199 1.85 -4.47 16.94
C ARG A 199 0.54 -3.68 17.11
N ARG A 200 -0.44 -3.82 16.21
CA ARG A 200 -1.74 -3.15 16.33
C ARG A 200 -2.90 -4.07 15.97
#